data_AF-A0A917V8T9-F1
#
_entry.id   AF-A0A917V8T9-F1
#
_cell.length_a   1.000
_cell.length_b   1.000
_cell.length_c   1.000
_cell.angle_alpha   90.00
_cell.angle_beta   90.00
_cell.angle_gamma   90.00
#
_symmetry.space_group_name_H-M   'P 1'
#
loop_
_entity.id
_entity.type
_entity.pdbx_description
1 polymer ?
#
loop_
_entity_poly.entity_id
_entity_poly.type
_entity_poly.pdbx_seq_one_letter_code
_entity_poly.pdbx_strand_id
1 'polypeptide(L)'
;MEPQFDFEPAARALTAVVDGIVDDQLTNPTPCEEATVRDLLAHVVGLTEAFRQAATKESVGHSTPPPSGADSPLPDDWRTRIAVQLGTLTAAWRAADAWDGDTEAGGVELPAAVMAMVALDEIVIHGWDLAAATGQELAVTPTDVGILAEFLRDTDPAGTPGLFGPTVEIASDAPAFDRLLGLTGRGPAWTAPR
;
A
#
# COMPACT_ATOMS: atom_id res chain seq x y z
N MET A 1 -4.01 9.34 21.30
CA MET A 1 -3.31 10.41 20.53
C MET A 1 -4.30 10.93 19.48
N GLU A 2 -4.26 12.20 19.04
CA GLU A 2 -5.15 12.59 17.93
C GLU A 2 -4.68 11.95 16.61
N PRO A 3 -5.59 11.51 15.72
CA PRO A 3 -5.21 11.01 14.41
C PRO A 3 -4.37 12.02 13.62
N GLN A 4 -3.22 11.59 13.12
CA GLN A 4 -2.27 12.50 12.45
C GLN A 4 -2.65 12.76 10.99
N PHE A 5 -3.35 11.81 10.37
CA PHE A 5 -3.88 11.92 9.02
C PHE A 5 -5.09 10.99 8.84
N ASP A 6 -5.75 11.12 7.70
CA ASP A 6 -6.95 10.35 7.34
C ASP A 6 -6.66 9.50 6.09
N PHE A 7 -7.03 8.22 6.13
CA PHE A 7 -6.81 7.27 5.04
C PHE A 7 -7.80 7.43 3.88
N GLU A 8 -8.91 8.16 4.07
CA GLU A 8 -10.00 8.22 3.10
C GLU A 8 -9.55 8.65 1.69
N PRO A 9 -8.65 9.64 1.50
CA PRO A 9 -8.20 10.01 0.16
C PRO A 9 -7.48 8.85 -0.57
N ALA A 10 -6.50 8.22 0.08
CA ALA A 10 -5.76 7.09 -0.48
C ALA A 10 -6.66 5.86 -0.69
N ALA A 11 -7.55 5.58 0.27
CA ALA A 11 -8.53 4.50 0.19
C ALA A 11 -9.48 4.66 -1.02
N ARG A 12 -9.99 5.87 -1.26
CA ARG A 12 -10.83 6.14 -2.44
C ARG A 12 -10.05 6.01 -3.74
N ALA A 13 -8.79 6.47 -3.78
CA ALA A 13 -7.95 6.36 -4.96
C ALA A 13 -7.69 4.89 -5.32
N LEU A 14 -7.30 4.05 -4.35
CA LEU A 14 -7.11 2.63 -4.55
C LEU A 14 -8.42 1.91 -4.94
N THR A 15 -9.54 2.26 -4.30
CA THR A 15 -10.86 1.70 -4.67
C THR A 15 -11.19 1.99 -6.14
N ALA A 16 -10.97 3.22 -6.60
CA ALA A 16 -11.22 3.58 -8.00
C ALA A 16 -10.34 2.79 -8.99
N VAL A 17 -9.07 2.54 -8.65
CA VAL A 17 -8.18 1.70 -9.46
C VAL A 17 -8.70 0.26 -9.50
N VAL A 18 -9.02 -0.32 -8.34
CA VAL A 18 -9.53 -1.70 -8.21
C VAL A 18 -10.82 -1.90 -9.00
N ASP A 19 -11.74 -0.94 -8.98
CA ASP A 19 -13.00 -0.97 -9.73
C ASP A 19 -12.77 -0.96 -11.26
N GLY A 20 -11.68 -0.35 -11.72
CA GLY A 20 -11.29 -0.28 -13.14
C GLY A 20 -10.60 -1.52 -13.69
N ILE A 21 -10.16 -2.45 -12.83
CA ILE A 21 -9.44 -3.66 -13.25
C ILE A 21 -10.41 -4.68 -13.85
N VAL A 22 -10.12 -5.15 -15.07
CA VAL A 22 -10.85 -6.25 -15.73
C VAL A 22 -10.10 -7.57 -15.61
N ASP A 23 -10.82 -8.69 -15.69
CA ASP A 23 -10.25 -10.03 -15.42
C ASP A 23 -9.08 -10.40 -16.37
N ASP A 24 -9.11 -9.93 -17.62
CA ASP A 24 -8.04 -10.17 -18.61
C ASP A 24 -6.70 -9.51 -18.21
N GLN A 25 -6.70 -8.57 -17.25
CA GLN A 25 -5.50 -7.91 -16.75
C GLN A 25 -4.88 -8.63 -15.55
N LEU A 26 -5.54 -9.64 -14.97
CA LEU A 26 -5.09 -10.30 -13.74
C LEU A 26 -3.71 -10.95 -13.88
N THR A 27 -3.32 -11.37 -15.08
CA THR A 27 -2.01 -11.98 -15.34
C THR A 27 -0.95 -10.96 -15.76
N ASN A 28 -1.28 -9.66 -15.84
CA ASN A 28 -0.30 -8.64 -16.21
C ASN A 28 0.81 -8.58 -15.16
N PRO A 29 2.07 -8.35 -15.58
CA PRO A 29 3.16 -8.07 -14.66
C PRO A 29 2.91 -6.74 -13.94
N THR A 30 3.47 -6.59 -12.75
CA THR A 30 3.43 -5.34 -11.97
C THR A 30 4.85 -4.77 -11.79
N PRO A 31 4.98 -3.51 -11.35
CA PRO A 31 6.27 -2.96 -10.92
C PRO A 31 6.88 -3.68 -9.71
N CYS A 32 6.07 -4.37 -8.89
CA CYS A 32 6.57 -5.32 -7.91
C CYS A 32 7.09 -6.56 -8.65
N GLU A 33 8.42 -6.74 -8.66
CA GLU A 33 9.05 -7.89 -9.31
C GLU A 33 8.40 -9.20 -8.85
N GLU A 34 8.19 -10.12 -9.80
CA GLU A 34 7.60 -11.45 -9.58
C GLU A 34 6.10 -11.48 -9.20
N ALA A 35 5.43 -10.33 -9.04
CA ALA A 35 4.00 -10.27 -8.75
C ALA A 35 3.16 -9.92 -9.99
N THR A 36 2.12 -10.73 -10.24
CA THR A 36 1.06 -10.36 -11.19
C THR A 36 0.02 -9.45 -10.54
N VAL A 37 -0.85 -8.82 -11.34
CA VAL A 37 -1.99 -8.03 -10.81
C VAL A 37 -2.85 -8.87 -9.86
N ARG A 38 -3.08 -10.15 -10.17
CA ARG A 38 -3.80 -11.08 -9.28
C ARG A 38 -3.11 -11.20 -7.92
N ASP A 39 -1.80 -11.41 -7.93
CA ASP A 39 -1.04 -11.63 -6.69
C ASP A 39 -1.01 -10.34 -5.85
N LEU A 40 -0.88 -9.19 -6.50
CA LEU A 40 -0.93 -7.89 -5.83
C LEU A 40 -2.31 -7.58 -5.25
N LEU A 41 -3.39 -7.93 -5.95
CA LEU A 41 -4.76 -7.82 -5.39
C LEU A 41 -4.95 -8.74 -4.18
N ALA A 42 -4.44 -9.97 -4.22
CA ALA A 42 -4.51 -10.88 -3.08
C ALA A 42 -3.72 -10.33 -1.87
N HIS A 43 -2.55 -9.73 -2.12
CA HIS A 43 -1.77 -9.02 -1.12
C HIS A 43 -2.54 -7.83 -0.50
N VAL A 44 -3.15 -6.99 -1.34
CA VAL A 44 -3.99 -5.86 -0.87
C VAL A 44 -5.17 -6.32 -0.02
N VAL A 45 -5.84 -7.43 -0.37
CA VAL A 45 -6.90 -8.02 0.46
C VAL A 45 -6.38 -8.41 1.86
N GLY A 46 -5.18 -9.01 1.92
CA GLY A 46 -4.57 -9.41 3.19
C GLY A 46 -4.17 -8.20 4.04
N LEU A 47 -3.51 -7.22 3.43
CA LEU A 47 -2.98 -6.05 4.14
C LEU A 47 -4.06 -5.11 4.65
N THR A 48 -5.11 -4.85 3.85
CA THR A 48 -6.20 -3.97 4.30
C THR A 48 -6.88 -4.52 5.55
N GLU A 49 -7.00 -5.85 5.69
CA GLU A 49 -7.47 -6.45 6.93
C GLU A 49 -6.42 -6.41 8.05
N ALA A 50 -5.15 -6.70 7.76
CA ALA A 50 -4.08 -6.66 8.75
C ALA A 50 -3.94 -5.27 9.40
N PHE A 51 -4.00 -4.20 8.60
CA PHE A 51 -3.90 -2.83 9.10
C PHE A 51 -5.19 -2.36 9.79
N ARG A 52 -6.37 -2.89 9.42
CA ARG A 52 -7.59 -2.69 10.22
C ARG A 52 -7.44 -3.34 11.60
N GLN A 53 -6.96 -4.59 11.65
CA GLN A 53 -6.73 -5.30 12.92
C GLN A 53 -5.72 -4.57 13.79
N ALA A 54 -4.65 -4.03 13.20
CA ALA A 54 -3.66 -3.20 13.88
C ALA A 54 -4.30 -1.95 14.51
N ALA A 55 -5.16 -1.23 13.79
CA ALA A 55 -5.89 -0.09 14.36
C ALA A 55 -6.72 -0.50 15.59
N THR A 56 -7.38 -1.66 15.53
CA THR A 56 -8.22 -2.20 16.61
C THR A 56 -7.45 -2.99 17.68
N LYS A 57 -6.13 -3.16 17.54
CA LYS A 57 -5.25 -3.98 18.39
C LYS A 57 -5.60 -5.48 18.45
N GLU A 58 -6.45 -5.96 17.55
CA GLU A 58 -6.85 -7.38 17.46
C GLU A 58 -5.68 -8.29 17.06
N SER A 59 -4.70 -7.74 16.37
CA SER A 59 -3.52 -8.46 15.85
C SER A 59 -2.38 -8.62 16.87
N VAL A 60 -2.40 -7.90 17.99
CA VAL A 60 -1.28 -7.91 18.96
C VAL A 60 -1.11 -9.30 19.57
N GLY A 61 0.09 -9.86 19.48
CA GLY A 61 0.45 -11.21 19.90
C GLY A 61 -0.02 -12.32 18.96
N HIS A 62 -0.66 -11.97 17.84
CA HIS A 62 -1.32 -12.91 16.92
C HIS A 62 -0.98 -12.64 15.44
N SER A 63 -0.26 -11.56 15.14
CA SER A 63 0.02 -11.17 13.77
C SER A 63 1.02 -12.13 13.11
N THR A 64 0.72 -12.51 11.87
CA THR A 64 1.62 -13.31 11.04
C THR A 64 1.77 -12.66 9.67
N PRO A 65 2.93 -12.81 9.00
CA PRO A 65 3.07 -12.40 7.62
C PRO A 65 1.97 -13.02 6.74
N PRO A 66 1.32 -12.26 5.85
CA PRO A 66 0.36 -12.83 4.92
C PRO A 66 1.07 -13.80 3.94
N PRO A 67 0.37 -14.83 3.43
CA PRO A 67 0.87 -15.62 2.30
C PRO A 67 1.13 -14.72 1.10
N SER A 68 2.28 -14.88 0.44
CA SER A 68 2.66 -14.10 -0.74
C SER A 68 2.75 -14.96 -2.00
N GLY A 69 2.67 -14.31 -3.17
CA GLY A 69 2.80 -14.95 -4.47
C GLY A 69 1.63 -15.87 -4.84
N ALA A 70 1.92 -16.84 -5.72
CA ALA A 70 0.91 -17.71 -6.33
C ALA A 70 0.07 -18.54 -5.34
N ASP A 71 0.59 -18.75 -4.12
CA ASP A 71 -0.08 -19.51 -3.06
C ASP A 71 -1.14 -18.68 -2.31
N SER A 72 -1.21 -17.36 -2.54
CA SER A 72 -2.24 -16.48 -1.98
C SER A 72 -3.49 -16.48 -2.87
N PRO A 73 -4.64 -17.01 -2.41
CA PRO A 73 -5.86 -17.04 -3.21
C PRO A 73 -6.50 -15.65 -3.25
N LEU A 74 -6.71 -15.12 -4.45
CA LEU A 74 -7.58 -13.96 -4.65
C LEU A 74 -9.05 -14.37 -4.45
N PRO A 75 -9.80 -13.79 -3.50
CA PRO A 75 -11.21 -14.11 -3.31
C PRO A 75 -12.06 -13.70 -4.51
N ASP A 76 -13.08 -14.47 -4.88
CA ASP A 76 -13.96 -14.14 -6.03
C ASP A 76 -14.66 -12.77 -5.91
N ASP A 77 -14.88 -12.30 -4.68
CA ASP A 77 -15.51 -11.04 -4.33
C ASP A 77 -14.51 -9.88 -4.14
N TRP A 78 -13.26 -10.01 -4.60
CA TRP A 78 -12.15 -9.10 -4.32
C TRP A 78 -12.47 -7.62 -4.58
N ARG A 79 -13.16 -7.29 -5.68
CA ARG A 79 -13.55 -5.90 -6.01
C ARG A 79 -14.36 -5.25 -4.88
N THR A 80 -15.45 -5.91 -4.50
CA THR A 80 -16.31 -5.44 -3.41
C THR A 80 -15.65 -5.56 -2.05
N ARG A 81 -14.84 -6.59 -1.84
CA ARG A 81 -14.17 -6.85 -0.57
C ARG A 81 -13.13 -5.78 -0.26
N ILE A 82 -12.25 -5.45 -1.20
CA ILE A 82 -11.21 -4.43 -1.01
C ILE A 82 -11.86 -3.07 -0.71
N ALA A 83 -12.90 -2.68 -1.45
CA ALA A 83 -13.63 -1.43 -1.20
C ALA A 83 -14.21 -1.36 0.22
N VAL A 84 -14.84 -2.45 0.69
CA VAL A 84 -15.36 -2.55 2.06
C VAL A 84 -14.22 -2.52 3.09
N GLN A 85 -13.16 -3.29 2.88
CA GLN A 85 -12.01 -3.35 3.79
C GLN A 85 -11.36 -1.98 3.95
N LEU A 86 -11.14 -1.24 2.85
CA LEU A 86 -10.60 0.12 2.87
C LEU A 86 -11.50 1.09 3.65
N GLY A 87 -12.82 0.97 3.52
CA GLY A 87 -13.77 1.73 4.32
C GLY A 87 -13.67 1.40 5.81
N THR A 88 -13.56 0.12 6.17
CA THR A 88 -13.42 -0.32 7.56
C THR A 88 -12.06 0.05 8.18
N LEU A 89 -10.98 -0.04 7.41
CA LEU A 89 -9.63 0.39 7.80
C LEU A 89 -9.64 1.89 8.09
N THR A 90 -10.20 2.69 7.18
CA THR A 90 -10.32 4.14 7.34
C THR A 90 -11.10 4.49 8.60
N ALA A 91 -12.23 3.83 8.84
CA ALA A 91 -13.04 4.04 10.03
C ALA A 91 -12.29 3.66 11.32
N ALA A 92 -11.52 2.57 11.31
CA ALA A 92 -10.76 2.11 12.47
C ALA A 92 -9.64 3.10 12.85
N TRP A 93 -8.88 3.59 11.88
CA TRP A 93 -7.79 4.56 12.13
C TRP A 93 -8.26 5.97 12.48
N ARG A 94 -9.56 6.28 12.34
CA ARG A 94 -10.14 7.54 12.86
C ARG A 94 -10.34 7.53 14.38
N ALA A 95 -10.32 6.35 15.01
CA ALA A 95 -10.42 6.26 16.46
C ALA A 95 -9.10 6.75 17.11
N ALA A 96 -9.19 7.58 18.14
CA ALA A 96 -8.02 8.20 18.76
C ALA A 96 -7.11 7.18 19.49
N ASP A 97 -7.68 6.09 19.98
CA ASP A 97 -6.97 4.98 20.63
C ASP A 97 -6.23 4.09 19.63
N ALA A 98 -6.60 4.09 18.34
CA ALA A 98 -5.86 3.37 17.30
C ALA A 98 -4.38 3.81 17.23
N TRP A 99 -4.10 5.06 17.56
CA TRP A 99 -2.78 5.70 17.50
C TRP A 99 -1.95 5.52 18.78
N ASP A 100 -2.51 4.93 19.82
CA ASP A 100 -1.82 4.74 21.10
C ASP A 100 -1.07 3.41 21.16
N GLY A 101 0.09 3.46 21.81
CA GLY A 101 0.93 2.29 22.10
C GLY A 101 1.50 1.60 20.87
N ASP A 102 1.90 0.35 21.07
CA ASP A 102 2.42 -0.52 20.02
C ASP A 102 1.30 -1.35 19.41
N THR A 103 1.51 -1.83 18.18
CA THR A 103 0.60 -2.69 17.46
C THR A 103 1.36 -3.59 16.49
N GLU A 104 0.69 -4.61 15.97
CA GLU A 104 1.29 -5.55 15.04
C GLU A 104 0.54 -5.63 13.70
N ALA A 105 1.26 -5.78 12.60
CA ALA A 105 0.73 -6.16 11.30
C ALA A 105 1.78 -6.96 10.53
N GLY A 106 1.36 -8.01 9.82
CA GLY A 106 2.30 -8.86 9.06
C GLY A 106 3.40 -9.51 9.90
N GLY A 107 3.18 -9.73 11.21
CA GLY A 107 4.20 -10.26 12.12
C GLY A 107 5.27 -9.25 12.56
N VAL A 108 5.05 -7.96 12.30
CA VAL A 108 5.95 -6.87 12.71
C VAL A 108 5.26 -6.03 13.78
N GLU A 109 5.93 -5.83 14.92
CA GLU A 109 5.51 -4.94 16.00
C GLU A 109 6.14 -3.54 15.82
N LEU A 110 5.31 -2.48 15.83
CA LEU A 110 5.74 -1.09 15.74
C LEU A 110 4.85 -0.19 16.61
N PRO A 111 5.33 1.01 16.98
CA PRO A 111 4.45 2.06 17.48
C PRO A 111 3.30 2.32 16.49
N ALA A 112 2.08 2.46 16.99
CA ALA A 112 0.90 2.52 16.13
C ALA A 112 0.91 3.70 15.14
N ALA A 113 1.47 4.84 15.54
CA ALA A 113 1.67 5.97 14.63
C ALA A 113 2.59 5.62 13.45
N VAL A 114 3.63 4.81 13.68
CA VAL A 114 4.52 4.33 12.61
C VAL A 114 3.80 3.29 11.76
N MET A 115 3.05 2.37 12.39
CA MET A 115 2.24 1.39 11.66
C MET A 115 1.20 2.04 10.73
N ALA A 116 0.61 3.17 11.14
CA ALA A 116 -0.28 3.95 10.28
C ALA A 116 0.45 4.44 9.01
N MET A 117 1.68 4.94 9.16
CA MET A 117 2.49 5.41 8.02
C MET A 117 2.81 4.26 7.05
N VAL A 118 3.15 3.09 7.58
CA VAL A 118 3.34 1.86 6.79
C VAL A 118 2.05 1.51 6.04
N ALA A 119 0.90 1.55 6.71
CA ALA A 119 -0.38 1.26 6.07
C ALA A 119 -0.70 2.25 4.93
N LEU A 120 -0.35 3.53 5.10
CA LEU A 120 -0.56 4.55 4.07
C LEU A 120 0.36 4.30 2.87
N ASP A 121 1.62 3.96 3.12
CA ASP A 121 2.59 3.62 2.10
C ASP A 121 2.10 2.43 1.26
N GLU A 122 1.70 1.34 1.92
CA GLU A 122 1.16 0.15 1.26
C GLU A 122 -0.07 0.46 0.38
N ILE A 123 -1.00 1.30 0.85
CA ILE A 123 -2.18 1.70 0.06
C ILE A 123 -1.78 2.53 -1.16
N VAL A 124 -0.87 3.50 -0.99
CA VAL A 124 -0.51 4.46 -2.04
C VAL A 124 0.41 3.80 -3.08
N ILE A 125 1.47 3.12 -2.64
CA ILE A 125 2.46 2.51 -3.52
C ILE A 125 1.83 1.36 -4.30
N HIS A 126 1.10 0.45 -3.65
CA HIS A 126 0.45 -0.64 -4.37
C HIS A 126 -0.77 -0.19 -5.18
N GLY A 127 -1.44 0.89 -4.77
CA GLY A 127 -2.41 1.56 -5.63
C GLY A 127 -1.79 2.06 -6.94
N TRP A 128 -0.55 2.56 -6.88
CA TRP A 128 0.17 2.99 -8.08
C TRP A 128 0.67 1.78 -8.88
N ASP A 129 1.18 0.74 -8.23
CA ASP A 129 1.63 -0.48 -8.88
C ASP A 129 0.48 -1.12 -9.70
N LEU A 130 -0.73 -1.20 -9.13
CA LEU A 130 -1.94 -1.67 -9.82
C LEU A 130 -2.37 -0.73 -10.96
N ALA A 131 -2.36 0.58 -10.73
CA ALA A 131 -2.72 1.56 -11.76
C ALA A 131 -1.78 1.46 -12.97
N ALA A 132 -0.47 1.43 -12.73
CA ALA A 132 0.55 1.29 -13.76
C ALA A 132 0.39 -0.03 -14.55
N ALA A 133 0.18 -1.15 -13.86
CA ALA A 133 0.00 -2.48 -14.48
C ALA A 133 -1.28 -2.61 -15.32
N THR A 134 -2.28 -1.75 -15.08
CA THR A 134 -3.58 -1.80 -15.75
C THR A 134 -3.86 -0.59 -16.65
N GLY A 135 -2.88 0.29 -16.84
CA GLY A 135 -2.99 1.48 -17.70
C GLY A 135 -3.92 2.56 -17.14
N GLN A 136 -4.06 2.62 -15.81
CA GLN A 136 -4.84 3.63 -15.09
C GLN A 136 -3.92 4.67 -14.45
N GLU A 137 -4.52 5.76 -13.95
CA GLU A 137 -3.83 6.77 -13.15
C GLU A 137 -4.30 6.70 -11.69
N LEU A 138 -3.38 6.83 -10.73
CA LEU A 138 -3.71 6.95 -9.31
C LEU A 138 -3.74 8.43 -8.91
N ALA A 139 -4.85 8.89 -8.34
CA ALA A 139 -4.98 10.25 -7.82
C ALA A 139 -4.47 10.33 -6.36
N VAL A 140 -3.22 10.75 -6.16
CA VAL A 140 -2.62 10.92 -4.82
C VAL A 140 -2.69 12.37 -4.37
N THR A 141 -3.08 12.60 -3.11
CA THR A 141 -3.19 13.97 -2.60
C THR A 141 -1.83 14.57 -2.23
N PRO A 142 -1.65 15.90 -2.29
CA PRO A 142 -0.42 16.53 -1.81
C PRO A 142 -0.12 16.25 -0.33
N THR A 143 -1.17 16.01 0.48
CA THR A 143 -1.03 15.64 1.89
C THR A 143 -0.41 14.25 2.04
N ASP A 144 -0.93 13.24 1.33
CA ASP A 144 -0.37 11.88 1.37
C ASP A 144 1.08 11.86 0.88
N VAL A 145 1.37 12.61 -0.20
CA VAL A 145 2.74 12.76 -0.72
C VAL A 145 3.67 13.38 0.34
N GLY A 146 3.21 14.42 1.06
CA GLY A 146 4.02 15.06 2.10
C GLY A 146 4.32 14.13 3.28
N ILE A 147 3.32 13.37 3.71
CA ILE A 147 3.42 12.38 4.79
C ILE A 147 4.42 11.28 4.42
N LEU A 148 4.26 10.68 3.23
CA LEU A 148 5.12 9.60 2.78
C LEU A 148 6.54 10.08 2.43
N ALA A 149 6.71 11.33 1.95
CA ALA A 149 8.03 11.90 1.71
C ALA A 149 8.84 12.09 3.00
N GLU A 150 8.18 12.38 4.13
CA GLU A 150 8.83 12.39 5.45
C GLU A 150 9.21 10.95 5.86
N PHE A 151 8.27 10.02 5.72
CA PHE A 151 8.45 8.62 6.13
C PHE A 151 9.60 7.92 5.40
N LEU A 152 9.70 8.14 4.09
CA LEU A 152 10.65 7.47 3.21
C LEU A 152 11.97 8.23 3.06
N ARG A 153 12.17 9.34 3.77
CA ARG A 153 13.35 10.21 3.61
C ARG A 153 14.66 9.44 3.80
N ASP A 154 14.69 8.57 4.79
CA ASP A 154 15.89 7.86 5.23
C ASP A 154 15.92 6.40 4.72
N THR A 155 15.15 6.09 3.67
CA THR A 155 15.19 4.77 3.02
C THR A 155 16.60 4.45 2.52
N ASP A 156 17.08 3.23 2.80
CA ASP A 156 18.38 2.76 2.33
C ASP A 156 18.41 2.77 0.79
N PRO A 157 19.39 3.44 0.14
CA PRO A 157 19.54 3.42 -1.31
C PRO A 157 19.63 2.01 -1.93
N ALA A 158 20.11 1.02 -1.18
CA ALA A 158 20.16 -0.38 -1.60
C ALA A 158 18.77 -1.06 -1.62
N GLY A 159 17.74 -0.40 -1.11
CA GLY A 159 16.41 -0.97 -0.91
C GLY A 159 16.32 -1.75 0.40
N THR A 160 15.13 -2.28 0.66
CA THR A 160 14.85 -3.14 1.83
C THR A 160 14.31 -4.47 1.31
N PRO A 161 15.03 -5.59 1.47
CA PRO A 161 14.61 -6.88 0.93
C PRO A 161 13.17 -7.24 1.34
N GLY A 162 12.32 -7.52 0.36
CA GLY A 162 10.91 -7.86 0.58
C GLY A 162 9.96 -6.67 0.77
N LEU A 163 10.46 -5.43 0.81
CA LEU A 163 9.65 -4.21 0.93
C LEU A 163 9.88 -3.25 -0.25
N PHE A 164 11.13 -2.83 -0.45
CA PHE A 164 11.51 -1.87 -1.50
C PHE A 164 12.72 -2.36 -2.29
N GLY A 165 12.69 -2.13 -3.61
CA GLY A 165 13.87 -2.30 -4.45
C GLY A 165 14.89 -1.17 -4.25
N PRO A 166 16.08 -1.27 -4.87
CA PRO A 166 17.05 -0.18 -4.88
C PRO A 166 16.44 1.12 -5.39
N THR A 167 16.79 2.25 -4.78
CA THR A 167 16.21 3.55 -5.16
C THR A 167 16.52 3.90 -6.61
N VAL A 168 15.53 4.45 -7.31
CA VAL A 168 15.66 4.93 -8.69
C VAL A 168 15.92 6.44 -8.66
N GLU A 169 16.94 6.90 -9.38
CA GLU A 169 17.25 8.33 -9.48
C GLU A 169 16.17 9.05 -10.31
N ILE A 170 15.49 10.00 -9.68
CA ILE A 170 14.46 10.85 -10.30
C ILE A 170 14.91 12.30 -10.23
N ALA A 171 14.71 13.04 -11.31
CA ALA A 171 15.08 14.45 -11.40
C ALA A 171 14.45 15.26 -10.25
N SER A 172 15.22 16.17 -9.66
CA SER A 172 14.77 16.92 -8.49
C SER A 172 13.59 17.87 -8.78
N ASP A 173 13.41 18.27 -10.03
CA ASP A 173 12.30 19.08 -10.53
C ASP A 173 11.10 18.26 -11.04
N ALA A 174 11.17 16.92 -11.00
CA ALA A 174 10.05 16.04 -11.31
C ALA A 174 8.88 16.21 -10.32
N PRO A 175 7.66 15.75 -10.66
CA PRO A 175 6.55 15.71 -9.71
C PRO A 175 6.93 15.08 -8.37
N ALA A 176 6.35 15.57 -7.27
CA ALA A 176 6.72 15.11 -5.94
C ALA A 176 6.43 13.62 -5.72
N PHE A 177 5.33 13.13 -6.29
CA PHE A 177 4.98 11.71 -6.23
C PHE A 177 5.95 10.84 -7.03
N ASP A 178 6.41 11.31 -8.19
CA ASP A 178 7.42 10.60 -8.99
C ASP A 178 8.73 10.40 -8.22
N ARG A 179 9.20 11.44 -7.52
CA ARG A 179 10.38 11.33 -6.65
C ARG A 179 10.16 10.34 -5.51
N LEU A 180 8.95 10.30 -4.96
CA LEU A 180 8.57 9.38 -3.89
C LEU A 180 8.59 7.92 -4.37
N LEU A 181 8.07 7.65 -5.57
CA LEU A 181 8.18 6.33 -6.22
C LEU A 181 9.65 5.91 -6.40
N GLY A 182 10.52 6.86 -6.75
CA GLY A 182 11.96 6.60 -6.84
C GLY A 182 12.56 6.07 -5.54
N LEU A 183 12.11 6.56 -4.38
CA LEU A 183 12.58 6.11 -3.06
C LEU A 183 12.17 4.66 -2.74
N THR A 184 11.11 4.15 -3.37
CA THR A 184 10.62 2.78 -3.16
C THR A 184 11.11 1.81 -4.24
N GLY A 185 12.00 2.28 -5.12
CA GLY A 185 12.55 1.52 -6.25
C GLY A 185 11.63 1.47 -7.47
N ARG A 186 10.54 2.23 -7.50
CA ARG A 186 9.63 2.31 -8.65
C ARG A 186 10.10 3.40 -9.62
N GLY A 187 10.06 3.07 -10.91
CA GLY A 187 10.23 4.05 -11.99
C GLY A 187 8.89 4.62 -12.41
N PRO A 188 8.65 5.95 -12.36
CA PRO A 188 7.39 6.57 -12.78
C PRO A 188 7.03 6.32 -14.25
N ALA A 189 8.04 6.10 -15.10
CA ALA A 189 7.88 5.74 -16.51
C ALA A 189 7.79 4.22 -16.76
N TRP A 190 7.51 3.42 -15.71
CA TRP A 190 7.39 1.98 -15.84
C TRP A 190 6.35 1.61 -16.90
N THR A 191 6.68 0.60 -17.69
CA THR A 191 5.78 -0.03 -18.64
C THR A 191 5.95 -1.54 -18.54
N ALA A 192 4.87 -2.28 -18.75
CA ALA A 192 4.93 -3.73 -18.72
C ALA A 192 6.01 -4.25 -19.69
N PRO A 193 6.93 -5.14 -19.24
CA PRO A 193 7.90 -5.75 -20.13
C PRO A 193 7.18 -6.50 -21.26
N ARG A 194 7.69 -6.33 -22.49
CA ARG A 194 7.16 -6.99 -23.70
C ARG A 194 7.57 -8.45 -23.79
#